data_AF-K2B5V3-F1
#
_entry.id   AF-K2B5V3-F1
#
_cell.length_a   1.000
_cell.length_b   1.000
_cell.length_c   1.000
_cell.angle_alpha   90.00
_cell.angle_beta   90.00
_cell.angle_gamma   90.00
#
_symmetry.space_group_name_H-M   'P 1'
#
loop_
_entity.id
_entity.type
_entity.pdbx_description
1 polymer ?
#
loop_
_entity_poly.entity_id
_entity_poly.type
_entity_poly.pdbx_seq_one_letter_code
_entity_poly.pdbx_strand_id
1 'polypeptide(L)'
;MAYCFTSLIIRLKALHRGERDLAADALAIGEKAVNTDPDLIMAHYSSLQALAGLCVFEQHSDRFLKAAEKVFEIDYNFLLQAILDNAFDPVLDTLVSLAASRYDAILSSCIKSIEETSKKISQFPSRLETSADTARVFNLQKEFKAVQEYFKKNKTYADIEETIKRIEAVSGEADRVLHSNRVQQMLIRVREYCSTIVSEYKKDFGDRLKPYNDALKRRGEIGAKIDALIKKYFIKAESAETSENKENPENGSGSKVPDKNLDYARNPKVEKAVKSKCASAVFFIFEAIIVFLWLFAGVFSFAIFAVASLITLCLIPAYSVAGAELFYFITRLQLDELKRDYSRVDLKLDLSNHLPGEAEMKARDKYSKQIAGEFGISQIDARNILEAALFSDYEKMKATVRTLCK
;
A
#
# COMPACT_ATOMS: atom_id res chain seq x y z
N MET A 1 41.84 20.42 -44.59
CA MET A 1 42.11 19.70 -45.87
C MET A 1 43.40 20.11 -46.58
N ALA A 2 43.62 21.39 -46.95
CA ALA A 2 44.85 21.78 -47.66
C ALA A 2 46.14 21.43 -46.90
N TYR A 3 46.20 21.71 -45.60
CA TYR A 3 47.32 21.33 -44.74
C TYR A 3 47.57 19.81 -44.69
N CYS A 4 46.52 18.98 -44.68
CA CYS A 4 46.65 17.52 -44.68
C CYS A 4 47.37 17.04 -45.96
N PHE A 5 46.95 17.51 -47.14
CA PHE A 5 47.60 17.17 -48.40
C PHE A 5 49.05 17.66 -48.46
N THR A 6 49.30 18.89 -48.01
CA THR A 6 50.66 19.44 -47.96
C THR A 6 51.57 18.62 -47.06
N SER A 7 51.12 18.24 -45.86
CA SER A 7 51.85 17.36 -44.94
C SER A 7 52.20 16.01 -45.59
N LEU A 8 51.23 15.35 -46.22
CA LEU A 8 51.44 14.05 -46.88
C LEU A 8 52.41 14.12 -48.06
N ILE A 9 52.32 15.16 -48.89
CA ILE A 9 53.23 15.35 -50.04
C ILE A 9 54.65 15.61 -49.55
N ILE A 10 54.83 16.46 -48.53
CA ILE A 10 56.15 16.76 -47.97
C ILE A 10 56.74 15.52 -47.30
N ARG A 11 55.94 14.71 -46.59
CA ARG A 11 56.37 13.42 -46.03
C ARG A 11 56.92 12.50 -47.12
N LEU A 12 56.19 12.32 -48.22
CA LEU A 12 56.63 11.46 -49.34
C LEU A 12 57.94 11.97 -49.96
N LYS A 13 58.06 13.30 -50.13
CA LYS A 13 59.29 13.92 -50.64
C LYS A 13 60.46 13.71 -49.67
N ALA A 14 60.24 13.85 -48.36
CA ALA A 14 61.23 13.64 -47.32
C ALA A 14 61.76 12.20 -47.35
N LEU A 15 60.86 11.22 -47.41
CA LEU A 15 61.22 9.80 -47.47
C LEU A 15 61.95 9.44 -48.77
N HIS A 16 61.51 9.98 -49.92
CA HIS A 16 62.17 9.72 -51.20
C HIS A 16 63.59 10.29 -51.27
N ARG A 17 63.82 11.46 -50.66
CA ARG A 17 65.13 12.14 -50.67
C ARG A 17 66.03 11.78 -49.48
N GLY A 18 65.49 11.13 -48.46
CA GLY A 18 66.21 10.87 -47.21
C GLY A 18 66.46 12.15 -46.38
N GLU A 19 65.60 13.16 -46.49
CA GLU A 19 65.79 14.47 -45.84
C GLU A 19 64.99 14.55 -44.52
N ARG A 20 65.69 14.44 -43.38
CA ARG A 20 65.08 14.48 -42.03
C ARG A 20 64.32 15.77 -41.75
N ASP A 21 64.87 16.93 -42.12
CA ASP A 21 64.24 18.23 -41.80
C ASP A 21 62.92 18.41 -42.57
N LEU A 22 62.81 17.89 -43.80
CA LEU A 22 61.55 17.84 -44.51
C LEU A 22 60.52 16.93 -43.83
N ALA A 23 60.95 15.84 -43.19
CA ALA A 23 60.03 14.99 -42.41
C ALA A 23 59.52 15.72 -41.15
N ALA A 24 60.37 16.53 -40.51
CA ALA A 24 59.96 17.38 -39.40
C ALA A 24 58.97 18.48 -39.84
N ASP A 25 59.21 19.11 -41.00
CA ASP A 25 58.27 20.08 -41.59
C ASP A 25 56.91 19.45 -41.93
N ALA A 26 56.92 18.23 -42.48
CA ALA A 26 55.68 17.49 -42.75
C ALA A 26 54.86 17.25 -41.47
N LEU A 27 55.52 16.90 -40.35
CA LEU A 27 54.88 16.73 -39.06
C LEU A 27 54.32 18.05 -38.53
N ALA A 28 55.09 19.14 -38.57
CA ALA A 28 54.62 20.45 -38.11
C ALA A 28 53.36 20.93 -38.87
N ILE A 29 53.31 20.67 -40.18
CA ILE A 29 52.14 20.98 -41.01
C ILE A 29 50.95 20.07 -40.67
N GLY A 30 51.21 18.78 -40.37
CA GLY A 30 50.19 17.84 -39.90
C GLY A 30 49.59 18.27 -38.56
N GLU A 31 50.43 18.66 -37.59
CA GLU A 31 49.99 19.17 -36.29
C GLU A 31 49.21 20.48 -36.43
N LYS A 32 49.63 21.36 -37.35
CA LYS A 32 48.86 22.57 -37.69
C LYS A 32 47.50 22.23 -38.30
N ALA A 33 47.39 21.16 -39.08
CA ALA A 33 46.12 20.69 -39.61
C ALA A 33 45.18 20.26 -38.47
N VAL A 34 45.69 19.47 -37.52
CA VAL A 34 44.93 19.03 -36.32
C VAL A 34 44.49 20.22 -35.47
N ASN A 35 45.36 21.20 -35.26
CA ASN A 35 45.03 22.39 -34.47
C ASN A 35 44.00 23.31 -35.16
N THR A 36 43.96 23.29 -36.49
CA THR A 36 43.02 24.10 -37.28
C THR A 36 41.63 23.48 -37.32
N ASP A 37 41.57 22.15 -37.40
CA ASP A 37 40.32 21.39 -37.47
C ASP A 37 40.46 20.08 -36.67
N PRO A 38 40.23 20.15 -35.34
CA PRO A 38 40.46 19.00 -34.45
C PRO A 38 39.41 17.91 -34.58
N ASP A 39 38.25 18.19 -35.19
CA ASP A 39 37.19 17.20 -35.41
C ASP A 39 37.43 16.43 -36.73
N LEU A 40 38.29 16.95 -37.62
CA LEU A 40 38.62 16.30 -38.87
C LEU A 40 39.58 15.14 -38.65
N ILE A 41 39.03 13.93 -38.66
CA ILE A 41 39.75 12.66 -38.59
C ILE A 41 40.95 12.58 -39.56
N MET A 42 40.79 13.07 -40.80
CA MET A 42 41.87 13.05 -41.79
C MET A 42 43.08 13.92 -41.37
N ALA A 43 42.87 14.98 -40.58
CA ALA A 43 43.95 15.79 -40.03
C ALA A 43 44.80 14.96 -39.05
N HIS A 44 44.14 14.26 -38.12
CA HIS A 44 44.79 13.34 -37.19
C HIS A 44 45.57 12.24 -37.91
N TYR A 45 44.96 11.62 -38.91
CA TYR A 45 45.62 10.58 -39.69
C TYR A 45 46.85 11.10 -40.45
N SER A 46 46.73 12.26 -41.11
CA SER A 46 47.85 12.85 -41.84
C SER A 46 49.02 13.21 -40.92
N SER A 47 48.71 13.73 -39.72
CA SER A 47 49.71 14.02 -38.70
C SER A 47 50.39 12.76 -38.18
N LEU A 48 49.62 11.68 -37.97
CA LEU A 48 50.14 10.40 -37.51
C LEU A 48 51.04 9.75 -38.58
N GLN A 49 50.68 9.82 -39.86
CA GLN A 49 51.53 9.37 -40.97
C GLN A 49 52.83 10.20 -41.06
N ALA A 50 52.76 11.51 -40.88
CA ALA A 50 53.95 12.36 -40.88
C ALA A 50 54.90 12.02 -39.72
N LEU A 51 54.34 11.73 -38.53
CA LEU A 51 55.12 11.29 -37.37
C LEU A 51 55.76 9.91 -37.60
N ALA A 52 55.03 8.97 -38.22
CA ALA A 52 55.59 7.68 -38.64
C ALA A 52 56.74 7.84 -39.65
N GLY A 53 56.59 8.76 -40.61
CA GLY A 53 57.66 9.10 -41.55
C GLY A 53 58.90 9.68 -40.87
N LEU A 54 58.74 10.52 -39.84
CA LEU A 54 59.85 11.03 -39.05
C LEU A 54 60.56 9.91 -38.26
N CYS A 55 59.84 8.87 -37.84
CA CYS A 55 60.41 7.72 -37.13
C CYS A 55 61.44 6.93 -37.97
N VAL A 56 61.47 7.10 -39.29
CA VAL A 56 62.50 6.52 -40.17
C VAL A 56 63.88 7.12 -39.89
N PHE A 57 63.93 8.39 -39.49
CA PHE A 57 65.18 9.14 -39.31
C PHE A 57 65.61 9.23 -37.85
N GLU A 58 64.66 9.23 -36.92
CA GLU A 58 64.90 9.44 -35.49
C GLU A 58 63.96 8.59 -34.64
N GLN A 59 64.42 8.21 -33.45
CA GLN A 59 63.61 7.39 -32.54
C GLN A 59 62.53 8.25 -31.86
N HIS A 60 61.30 8.18 -32.40
CA HIS A 60 60.12 8.87 -31.85
C HIS A 60 58.99 7.90 -31.47
N SER A 61 59.29 6.62 -31.22
CA SER A 61 58.31 5.56 -30.96
C SER A 61 57.34 5.88 -29.82
N ASP A 62 57.83 6.44 -28.71
CA ASP A 62 56.97 6.81 -27.56
C ASP A 62 56.01 7.96 -27.89
N ARG A 63 56.48 8.94 -28.66
CA ARG A 63 55.64 10.06 -29.14
C ARG A 63 54.60 9.55 -30.12
N PHE A 64 54.99 8.64 -31.01
CA PHE A 64 54.09 7.98 -31.94
C PHE A 64 53.01 7.18 -31.20
N LEU A 65 53.39 6.36 -30.22
CA LEU A 65 52.45 5.55 -29.44
C LEU A 65 51.37 6.41 -28.78
N LYS A 66 51.76 7.50 -28.09
CA LYS A 66 50.81 8.43 -27.46
C LYS A 66 49.89 9.13 -28.46
N ALA A 67 50.39 9.45 -29.65
CA ALA A 67 49.57 10.06 -30.70
C ALA A 67 48.59 9.03 -31.27
N ALA A 68 49.05 7.81 -31.54
CA ALA A 68 48.24 6.71 -32.05
C ALA A 68 47.12 6.34 -31.08
N GLU A 69 47.41 6.25 -29.78
CA GLU A 69 46.41 6.01 -28.73
C GLU A 69 45.25 7.01 -28.78
N LYS A 70 45.54 8.30 -28.90
CA LYS A 70 44.52 9.36 -29.00
C LYS A 70 43.68 9.22 -30.26
N VAL A 71 44.29 8.90 -31.41
CA VAL A 71 43.55 8.72 -32.66
C VAL A 71 42.62 7.50 -32.57
N PHE A 72 43.06 6.42 -31.93
CA PHE A 72 42.25 5.22 -31.76
C PHE A 72 41.19 5.32 -30.66
N GLU A 73 41.23 6.34 -29.80
CA GLU A 73 40.09 6.71 -28.96
C GLU A 73 38.98 7.40 -29.77
N ILE A 74 39.34 8.12 -30.84
CA ILE A 74 38.40 8.85 -31.70
C ILE A 74 37.75 7.91 -32.71
N ASP A 75 38.52 7.02 -33.36
CA ASP A 75 37.99 6.03 -34.31
C ASP A 75 38.84 4.75 -34.32
N TYR A 76 38.23 3.62 -33.96
CA TYR A 76 38.89 2.32 -33.90
C TYR A 76 39.25 1.76 -35.29
N ASN A 77 38.48 2.07 -36.33
CA ASN A 77 38.74 1.56 -37.68
C ASN A 77 40.08 2.07 -38.23
N PHE A 78 40.60 3.17 -37.67
CA PHE A 78 41.93 3.67 -37.99
C PHE A 78 43.05 2.72 -37.64
N LEU A 79 42.94 1.96 -36.55
CA LEU A 79 44.00 1.04 -36.15
C LEU A 79 44.17 -0.08 -37.18
N LEU A 80 43.04 -0.64 -37.63
CA LEU A 80 43.02 -1.66 -38.70
C LEU A 80 43.56 -1.10 -40.03
N GLN A 81 43.17 0.12 -40.39
CA GLN A 81 43.69 0.78 -41.60
C GLN A 81 45.19 1.07 -41.50
N ALA A 82 45.66 1.56 -40.36
CA ALA A 82 47.07 1.91 -40.16
C ALA A 82 47.99 0.69 -40.19
N ILE A 83 47.56 -0.46 -39.68
CA ILE A 83 48.31 -1.73 -39.77
C ILE A 83 48.46 -2.21 -41.22
N LEU A 84 47.52 -1.85 -42.10
CA LEU A 84 47.52 -2.25 -43.51
C LEU A 84 48.17 -1.21 -44.43
N ASP A 85 48.51 -0.02 -43.94
CA ASP A 85 49.04 1.08 -44.73
C ASP A 85 50.58 1.15 -44.59
N ASN A 86 51.27 0.97 -45.72
CA ASN A 86 52.74 1.01 -45.81
C ASN A 86 53.34 2.33 -45.29
N ALA A 87 52.54 3.40 -45.15
CA ALA A 87 52.99 4.63 -44.50
C ALA A 87 53.47 4.42 -43.05
N PHE A 88 53.04 3.34 -42.40
CA PHE A 88 53.37 2.99 -41.02
C PHE A 88 54.37 1.85 -40.87
N ASP A 89 54.93 1.30 -41.95
CA ASP A 89 55.99 0.28 -41.88
C ASP A 89 57.11 0.61 -40.86
N PRO A 90 57.59 1.87 -40.73
CA PRO A 90 58.64 2.23 -39.76
C PRO A 90 58.24 2.07 -38.29
N VAL A 91 56.95 1.98 -38.00
CA VAL A 91 56.36 1.94 -36.65
C VAL A 91 55.39 0.77 -36.49
N LEU A 92 55.41 -0.18 -37.43
CA LEU A 92 54.45 -1.29 -37.49
C LEU A 92 54.47 -2.12 -36.20
N ASP A 93 55.65 -2.42 -35.65
CA ASP A 93 55.78 -3.14 -34.38
C ASP A 93 55.11 -2.40 -33.22
N THR A 94 55.18 -1.07 -33.21
CA THR A 94 54.52 -0.24 -32.19
C THR A 94 53.00 -0.29 -32.35
N LEU A 95 52.48 -0.25 -33.58
CA LEU A 95 51.05 -0.40 -33.86
C LEU A 95 50.52 -1.79 -33.50
N VAL A 96 51.27 -2.84 -33.84
CA VAL A 96 50.93 -4.23 -33.50
C VAL A 96 50.90 -4.42 -31.98
N SER A 97 51.88 -3.88 -31.26
CA SER A 97 51.91 -3.91 -29.79
C SER A 97 50.70 -3.19 -29.17
N LEU A 98 50.34 -2.01 -29.71
CA LEU A 98 49.17 -1.26 -29.26
C LEU A 98 47.86 -2.01 -29.53
N ALA A 99 47.72 -2.64 -30.70
CA ALA A 99 46.57 -3.47 -31.03
C ALA A 99 46.45 -4.68 -30.10
N ALA A 100 47.55 -5.38 -29.84
CA ALA A 100 47.60 -6.49 -28.90
C ALA A 100 47.20 -6.05 -27.48
N SER A 101 47.77 -4.95 -26.99
CA SER A 101 47.44 -4.42 -25.67
C SER A 101 45.96 -4.03 -25.53
N ARG A 102 45.35 -3.43 -26.56
CA ARG A 102 43.92 -3.09 -26.55
C ARG A 102 43.05 -4.33 -26.60
N TYR A 103 43.40 -5.31 -27.42
CA TYR A 103 42.72 -6.59 -27.47
C TYR A 103 42.76 -7.28 -26.10
N ASP A 104 43.93 -7.34 -25.45
CA ASP A 104 44.09 -7.96 -24.13
C ASP A 104 43.29 -7.22 -23.04
N ALA A 105 43.25 -5.88 -23.10
CA ALA A 105 42.45 -5.08 -22.18
C ALA A 105 40.94 -5.37 -22.32
N ILE A 106 40.44 -5.41 -23.56
CA ILE A 106 39.03 -5.69 -23.85
C ILE A 106 38.66 -7.14 -23.53
N LEU A 107 39.55 -8.08 -23.84
CA LEU A 107 39.39 -9.49 -23.46
C LEU A 107 39.31 -9.64 -21.94
N SER A 108 40.21 -9.00 -21.21
CA SER A 108 40.23 -9.04 -19.73
C SER A 108 38.96 -8.43 -19.14
N SER A 109 38.50 -7.30 -19.70
CA SER A 109 37.24 -6.68 -19.30
C SER A 109 36.04 -7.61 -19.54
N CYS A 110 35.97 -8.26 -20.71
CA CYS A 110 34.92 -9.20 -21.05
C CYS A 110 34.90 -10.40 -20.09
N ILE A 111 36.06 -11.00 -19.80
CA ILE A 111 36.19 -12.10 -18.84
C ILE A 111 35.66 -11.67 -17.47
N LYS A 112 36.06 -10.49 -16.99
CA LYS A 112 35.60 -9.95 -15.71
C LYS A 112 34.07 -9.77 -15.69
N SER A 113 33.48 -9.21 -16.74
CA SER A 113 32.02 -9.05 -16.85
C SER A 113 31.28 -10.39 -16.85
N ILE A 114 31.83 -11.42 -17.50
CA ILE A 114 31.28 -12.78 -17.48
C ILE A 114 31.34 -13.35 -16.06
N GLU A 115 32.45 -13.18 -15.34
CA GLU A 115 32.60 -13.67 -13.96
C GLU A 115 31.65 -12.97 -12.98
N GLU A 116 31.54 -11.64 -13.07
CA GLU A 116 30.62 -10.86 -12.24
C GLU A 116 29.16 -11.26 -12.49
N THR A 117 28.78 -11.43 -13.76
CA THR A 117 27.44 -11.90 -14.13
C THR A 117 27.19 -13.32 -13.65
N SER A 118 28.19 -14.21 -13.74
CA SER A 118 28.12 -15.57 -13.19
C SER A 118 27.82 -15.56 -11.69
N LYS A 119 28.51 -14.69 -10.94
CA LYS A 119 28.28 -14.51 -9.48
C LYS A 119 26.87 -13.97 -9.20
N LYS A 120 26.34 -13.07 -10.03
CA LYS A 120 24.95 -12.58 -9.88
C LYS A 120 23.94 -13.71 -10.11
N ILE A 121 24.14 -14.51 -11.14
CA ILE A 121 23.25 -15.62 -11.49
C ILE A 121 23.29 -16.72 -10.43
N SER A 122 24.45 -16.97 -9.80
CA SER A 122 24.56 -17.95 -8.71
C SER A 122 23.92 -17.49 -7.41
N GLN A 123 23.67 -16.18 -7.23
CA GLN A 123 22.93 -15.63 -6.09
C GLN A 123 21.41 -15.82 -6.20
N PHE A 124 20.90 -16.32 -7.33
CA PHE A 124 19.49 -16.65 -7.40
C PHE A 124 19.14 -17.74 -6.38
N PRO A 125 18.11 -17.52 -5.54
CA PRO A 125 17.74 -18.52 -4.56
C PRO A 125 17.27 -19.81 -5.25
N SER A 126 17.51 -20.93 -4.56
CA SER A 126 17.16 -22.28 -5.03
C SER A 126 15.66 -22.49 -5.23
N ARG A 127 14.83 -21.61 -4.65
CA ARG A 127 13.40 -21.51 -4.89
C ARG A 127 13.03 -20.04 -5.12
N LEU A 128 12.43 -19.77 -6.27
CA LEU A 128 11.81 -18.50 -6.57
C LEU A 128 10.32 -18.60 -6.23
N GLU A 129 9.78 -17.54 -5.66
CA GLU A 129 8.43 -17.47 -5.12
C GLU A 129 7.35 -17.54 -6.22
N THR A 130 7.64 -17.07 -7.44
CA THR A 130 6.70 -17.12 -8.57
C THR A 130 7.19 -18.01 -9.72
N SER A 131 6.24 -18.68 -10.38
CA SER A 131 6.50 -19.47 -11.59
C SER A 131 7.02 -18.60 -12.75
N ALA A 132 6.59 -17.34 -12.82
CA ALA A 132 7.06 -16.38 -13.81
C ALA A 132 8.53 -16.00 -13.60
N ASP A 133 8.94 -15.73 -12.36
CA ASP A 133 10.35 -15.44 -12.03
C ASP A 133 11.22 -16.70 -12.20
N THR A 134 10.67 -17.89 -11.93
CA THR A 134 11.34 -19.17 -12.21
C THR A 134 11.64 -19.35 -13.70
N ALA A 135 10.65 -19.09 -14.57
CA ALA A 135 10.85 -19.16 -16.02
C ALA A 135 11.86 -18.11 -16.52
N ARG A 136 11.82 -16.89 -15.95
CA ARG A 136 12.81 -15.83 -16.26
C ARG A 136 14.22 -16.23 -15.87
N VAL A 137 14.43 -16.76 -14.67
CA VAL A 137 15.75 -17.24 -14.24
C VAL A 137 16.24 -18.39 -15.11
N PHE A 138 15.37 -19.33 -15.47
CA PHE A 138 15.75 -20.42 -16.37
C PHE A 138 16.20 -19.91 -17.75
N ASN A 139 15.42 -19.00 -18.35
CA ASN A 139 15.78 -18.38 -19.63
C ASN A 139 17.10 -17.60 -19.52
N LEU A 140 17.28 -16.84 -18.44
CA LEU A 140 18.50 -16.06 -18.21
C LEU A 140 19.73 -16.95 -18.02
N GLN A 141 19.60 -18.07 -17.31
CA GLN A 141 20.67 -19.08 -17.20
C GLN A 141 20.99 -19.72 -18.56
N LYS A 142 19.98 -19.97 -19.39
CA LYS A 142 20.15 -20.51 -20.74
C LYS A 142 20.85 -19.51 -21.66
N GLU A 143 20.44 -18.25 -21.64
CA GLU A 143 21.07 -17.16 -22.41
C GLU A 143 22.51 -16.94 -21.95
N PHE A 144 22.76 -16.88 -20.65
CA PHE A 144 24.12 -16.76 -20.12
C PHE A 144 25.03 -17.90 -20.57
N LYS A 145 24.54 -19.16 -20.52
CA LYS A 145 25.30 -20.31 -21.06
C LYS A 145 25.59 -20.15 -22.56
N ALA A 146 24.63 -19.67 -23.35
CA ALA A 146 24.83 -19.43 -24.77
C ALA A 146 25.90 -18.34 -25.02
N VAL A 147 25.93 -17.28 -24.22
CA VAL A 147 26.99 -16.26 -24.26
C VAL A 147 28.35 -16.86 -23.92
N GLN A 148 28.44 -17.69 -22.87
CA GLN A 148 29.68 -18.38 -22.50
C GLN A 148 30.18 -19.34 -23.59
N GLU A 149 29.28 -20.07 -24.24
CA GLU A 149 29.63 -20.97 -25.35
C GLU A 149 30.09 -20.20 -26.59
N TYR A 150 29.45 -19.09 -26.91
CA TYR A 150 29.85 -18.20 -28.00
C TYR A 150 31.26 -17.64 -27.75
N PHE A 151 31.52 -17.10 -26.56
CA PHE A 151 32.84 -16.57 -26.16
C PHE A 151 33.95 -17.63 -26.18
N LYS A 152 33.63 -18.89 -25.88
CA LYS A 152 34.62 -19.99 -25.94
C LYS A 152 35.05 -20.31 -27.38
N LYS A 153 34.14 -20.21 -28.34
CA LYS A 153 34.36 -20.56 -29.74
C LYS A 153 34.91 -19.40 -30.55
N ASN A 154 34.50 -18.18 -30.24
CA ASN A 154 34.77 -16.98 -31.01
C ASN A 154 35.55 -15.98 -30.15
N LYS A 155 36.74 -15.58 -30.61
CA LYS A 155 37.66 -14.70 -29.87
C LYS A 155 38.22 -13.57 -30.73
N THR A 156 37.59 -13.24 -31.85
CA THR A 156 38.01 -12.03 -32.57
C THR A 156 37.58 -10.78 -31.78
N TYR A 157 38.18 -9.64 -32.09
CA TYR A 157 37.83 -8.38 -31.45
C TYR A 157 36.31 -8.07 -31.54
N ALA A 158 35.72 -8.25 -32.73
CA ALA A 158 34.29 -8.03 -32.96
C ALA A 158 33.41 -9.01 -32.15
N ASP A 159 33.84 -10.27 -32.04
CA ASP A 159 33.12 -11.26 -31.23
C ASP A 159 33.18 -10.92 -29.74
N ILE A 160 34.29 -10.35 -29.26
CA ILE A 160 34.42 -9.91 -27.86
C ILE A 160 33.51 -8.71 -27.60
N GLU A 161 33.47 -7.72 -28.49
CA GLU A 161 32.54 -6.59 -28.37
C GLU A 161 31.08 -7.04 -28.38
N GLU A 162 30.72 -7.99 -29.26
CA GLU A 162 29.38 -8.56 -29.28
C GLU A 162 29.08 -9.33 -27.98
N THR A 163 30.05 -10.08 -27.46
CA THR A 163 29.93 -10.78 -26.18
C THR A 163 29.71 -9.79 -25.03
N ILE A 164 30.41 -8.65 -25.03
CA ILE A 164 30.23 -7.59 -24.03
C ILE A 164 28.79 -7.04 -24.07
N LYS A 165 28.26 -6.73 -25.25
CA LYS A 165 26.87 -6.25 -25.38
C LYS A 165 25.86 -7.28 -24.87
N ARG A 166 26.08 -8.56 -25.21
CA ARG A 166 25.20 -9.65 -24.76
C ARG A 166 25.31 -9.87 -23.25
N ILE A 167 26.50 -9.78 -22.65
CA ILE A 167 26.66 -9.98 -21.21
C ILE A 167 26.08 -8.81 -20.42
N GLU A 168 26.17 -7.58 -20.92
CA GLU A 168 25.52 -6.41 -20.32
C GLU A 168 24.00 -6.57 -20.29
N ALA A 169 23.40 -7.06 -21.37
CA ALA A 169 21.97 -7.36 -21.42
C ALA A 169 21.55 -8.43 -20.40
N VAL A 170 22.32 -9.53 -20.32
CA VAL A 170 22.08 -10.60 -19.34
C VAL A 170 22.25 -10.09 -17.90
N SER A 171 23.29 -9.31 -17.62
CA SER A 171 23.52 -8.72 -16.30
C SER A 171 22.37 -7.77 -15.91
N GLY A 172 21.92 -6.91 -16.82
CA GLY A 172 20.82 -5.98 -16.56
C GLY A 172 19.50 -6.69 -16.25
N GLU A 173 19.21 -7.81 -16.93
CA GLU A 173 18.04 -8.61 -16.62
C GLU A 173 18.20 -9.38 -15.29
N ALA A 174 19.42 -9.85 -14.96
CA ALA A 174 19.69 -10.49 -13.68
C ALA A 174 19.43 -9.53 -12.50
N ASP A 175 19.84 -8.26 -12.62
CA ASP A 175 19.60 -7.23 -11.61
C ASP A 175 18.09 -6.97 -11.42
N ARG A 176 17.30 -6.96 -12.49
CA ARG A 176 15.83 -6.82 -12.43
C ARG A 176 15.17 -7.97 -11.69
N VAL A 177 15.61 -9.20 -11.96
CA VAL A 177 15.07 -10.39 -11.30
C VAL A 177 15.43 -10.40 -9.81
N LEU A 178 16.69 -10.07 -9.45
CA LEU A 178 17.10 -9.95 -8.06
C LEU A 178 16.28 -8.89 -7.31
N HIS A 179 16.05 -7.72 -7.93
CA HIS A 179 15.22 -6.67 -7.33
C HIS A 179 13.75 -7.11 -7.18
N SER A 180 13.15 -7.74 -8.20
CA SER A 180 11.78 -8.28 -8.14
C SER A 180 11.62 -9.28 -6.98
N ASN A 181 12.58 -10.17 -6.82
CA ASN A 181 12.58 -11.17 -5.76
C ASN A 181 12.71 -10.53 -4.36
N ARG A 182 13.63 -9.56 -4.17
CA ARG A 182 13.74 -8.80 -2.92
C ARG A 182 12.43 -8.12 -2.53
N VAL A 183 11.76 -7.49 -3.50
CA VAL A 183 10.44 -6.86 -3.29
C VAL A 183 9.40 -7.89 -2.85
N GLN A 184 9.37 -9.07 -3.48
CA GLN A 184 8.40 -10.11 -3.13
C GLN A 184 8.64 -10.69 -1.73
N GLN A 185 9.90 -11.00 -1.38
CA GLN A 185 10.25 -11.48 -0.04
C GLN A 185 9.87 -10.46 1.04
N MET A 186 10.12 -9.17 0.78
CA MET A 186 9.72 -8.10 1.68
C MET A 186 8.19 -8.00 1.79
N LEU A 187 7.46 -8.13 0.67
CA LEU A 187 5.99 -8.11 0.67
C LEU A 187 5.41 -9.24 1.52
N ILE A 188 5.98 -10.44 1.43
CA ILE A 188 5.53 -11.60 2.22
C ILE A 188 5.75 -11.33 3.71
N ARG A 189 6.95 -10.89 4.09
CA ARG A 189 7.25 -10.55 5.48
C ARG A 189 6.33 -9.47 6.04
N VAL A 190 6.09 -8.41 5.25
CA VAL A 190 5.15 -7.33 5.62
C VAL A 190 3.73 -7.88 5.76
N ARG A 191 3.28 -8.74 4.85
CA ARG A 191 1.94 -9.32 4.89
C ARG A 191 1.74 -10.21 6.12
N GLU A 192 2.69 -11.09 6.41
CA GLU A 192 2.64 -11.97 7.59
C GLU A 192 2.57 -11.15 8.87
N TYR A 193 3.47 -10.17 9.02
CA TYR A 193 3.48 -9.27 10.17
C TYR A 193 2.17 -8.48 10.30
N CYS A 194 1.69 -7.89 9.19
CA CYS A 194 0.46 -7.13 9.19
C CYS A 194 -0.77 -7.98 9.51
N SER A 195 -0.78 -9.27 9.16
CA SER A 195 -1.88 -10.17 9.51
C SER A 195 -2.03 -10.32 11.03
N THR A 196 -0.91 -10.39 11.75
CA THR A 196 -0.87 -10.41 13.23
C THR A 196 -1.32 -9.06 13.79
N ILE A 197 -0.77 -7.96 13.27
CA ILE A 197 -1.12 -6.59 13.69
C ILE A 197 -2.60 -6.29 13.49
N VAL A 198 -3.21 -6.71 12.37
CA VAL A 198 -4.64 -6.48 12.09
C VAL A 198 -5.52 -7.25 13.09
N SER A 199 -5.14 -8.46 13.48
CA SER A 199 -5.86 -9.23 14.50
C SER A 199 -5.84 -8.51 15.86
N GLU A 200 -4.66 -8.05 16.28
CA GLU A 200 -4.51 -7.29 17.52
C GLU A 200 -5.23 -5.95 17.47
N TYR A 201 -5.14 -5.22 16.35
CA TYR A 201 -5.84 -3.97 16.10
C TYR A 201 -7.34 -4.14 16.29
N LYS A 202 -7.95 -5.16 15.65
CA LYS A 202 -9.39 -5.42 15.74
C LYS A 202 -9.81 -5.72 17.18
N LYS A 203 -8.98 -6.43 17.94
CA LYS A 203 -9.23 -6.73 19.35
C LYS A 203 -9.13 -5.48 20.24
N ASP A 204 -8.03 -4.71 20.15
CA ASP A 204 -7.83 -3.47 20.94
C ASP A 204 -8.91 -2.42 20.60
N PHE A 205 -9.25 -2.27 19.31
CA PHE A 205 -10.32 -1.38 18.88
C PHE A 205 -11.70 -1.84 19.38
N GLY A 206 -12.00 -3.14 19.28
CA GLY A 206 -13.24 -3.71 19.80
C GLY A 206 -13.39 -3.56 21.31
N ASP A 207 -12.30 -3.79 22.07
CA ASP A 207 -12.28 -3.63 23.53
C ASP A 207 -12.52 -2.17 23.95
N ARG A 208 -11.97 -1.19 23.21
CA ARG A 208 -12.21 0.24 23.45
C ARG A 208 -13.65 0.67 23.12
N LEU A 209 -14.29 0.01 22.16
CA LEU A 209 -15.67 0.30 21.77
C LEU A 209 -16.73 -0.39 22.61
N LYS A 210 -16.38 -1.40 23.42
CA LYS A 210 -17.31 -2.10 24.33
C LYS A 210 -18.25 -1.15 25.11
N PRO A 211 -17.78 -0.13 25.85
CA PRO A 211 -18.66 0.74 26.63
C PRO A 211 -19.66 1.53 25.75
N TYR A 212 -19.23 1.94 24.55
CA TYR A 212 -20.10 2.63 23.60
C TYR A 212 -21.14 1.66 23.01
N ASN A 213 -20.72 0.47 22.59
CA ASN A 213 -21.60 -0.56 22.06
C ASN A 213 -22.61 -1.08 23.08
N ASP A 214 -22.19 -1.24 24.34
CA ASP A 214 -23.07 -1.64 25.44
C ASP A 214 -24.12 -0.56 25.74
N ALA A 215 -23.73 0.72 25.70
CA ALA A 215 -24.67 1.84 25.84
C ALA A 215 -25.66 1.90 24.66
N LEU A 216 -25.19 1.65 23.44
CA LEU A 216 -26.02 1.64 22.23
C LEU A 216 -27.03 0.48 22.26
N LYS A 217 -26.59 -0.71 22.70
CA LYS A 217 -27.47 -1.86 22.92
C LYS A 217 -28.52 -1.56 24.00
N ARG A 218 -28.11 -1.00 25.13
CA ARG A 218 -29.02 -0.61 26.22
C ARG A 218 -30.05 0.43 25.77
N ARG A 219 -29.66 1.40 24.94
CA ARG A 219 -30.59 2.35 24.31
C ARG A 219 -31.65 1.62 23.48
N GLY A 220 -31.24 0.68 22.64
CA GLY A 220 -32.15 -0.13 21.82
C GLY A 220 -33.12 -0.97 22.66
N GLU A 221 -32.62 -1.62 23.72
CA GLU A 221 -33.45 -2.42 24.64
C GLU A 221 -34.49 -1.57 25.38
N ILE A 222 -34.11 -0.38 25.86
CA ILE A 222 -35.05 0.55 26.52
C ILE A 222 -36.08 1.07 25.51
N GLY A 223 -35.65 1.44 24.30
CA GLY A 223 -36.55 1.86 23.22
C GLY A 223 -37.58 0.79 22.88
N ALA A 224 -37.16 -0.46 22.73
CA ALA A 224 -38.07 -1.59 22.48
C ALA A 224 -39.08 -1.81 23.62
N LYS A 225 -38.68 -1.63 24.88
CA LYS A 225 -39.59 -1.72 26.04
C LYS A 225 -40.63 -0.58 26.03
N ILE A 226 -40.21 0.64 25.71
CA ILE A 226 -41.09 1.80 25.55
C ILE A 226 -42.11 1.53 24.44
N ASP A 227 -41.67 1.10 23.27
CA ASP A 227 -42.54 0.80 22.12
C ASP A 227 -43.53 -0.33 22.42
N ALA A 228 -43.08 -1.38 23.11
CA ALA A 228 -43.94 -2.48 23.54
C ALA A 228 -45.04 -2.02 24.52
N LEU A 229 -44.70 -1.17 25.50
CA LEU A 229 -45.66 -0.61 26.45
C LEU A 229 -46.68 0.31 25.76
N ILE A 230 -46.20 1.19 24.89
CA ILE A 230 -47.05 2.10 24.10
C ILE A 230 -48.01 1.30 23.22
N LYS A 231 -47.51 0.37 22.41
CA LYS A 231 -48.33 -0.44 21.49
C LYS A 231 -49.38 -1.28 22.22
N LYS A 232 -49.06 -1.77 23.42
CA LYS A 232 -49.92 -2.68 24.17
C LYS A 232 -51.02 -1.97 24.95
N TYR A 233 -50.74 -0.82 25.56
CA TYR A 233 -51.66 -0.19 26.51
C TYR A 233 -52.25 1.14 26.03
N PHE A 234 -51.64 1.75 25.02
CA PHE A 234 -51.97 3.09 24.56
C PHE A 234 -52.27 3.13 23.06
N ILE A 235 -52.93 4.20 22.61
CA ILE A 235 -53.16 4.57 21.21
C ILE A 235 -52.63 6.00 21.07
N LYS A 236 -52.00 6.34 19.94
CA LYS A 236 -51.63 7.72 19.65
C LYS A 236 -52.92 8.55 19.64
N ALA A 237 -53.01 9.59 20.48
CA ALA A 237 -54.11 10.52 20.39
C ALA A 237 -54.03 11.24 19.04
N GLU A 238 -55.11 11.23 18.27
CA GLU A 238 -55.22 11.86 16.93
C GLU A 238 -55.17 13.40 16.96
N SER A 239 -54.69 14.03 18.03
CA SER A 239 -54.64 15.50 18.16
C SER A 239 -53.21 16.02 18.21
N ALA A 240 -52.47 15.79 17.12
CA ALA A 240 -51.30 16.59 16.75
C ALA A 240 -50.95 16.51 15.25
N GLU A 241 -51.76 15.85 14.42
CA GLU A 241 -51.59 15.89 12.95
C GLU A 241 -52.42 17.03 12.35
N THR A 242 -52.08 18.27 12.72
CA THR A 242 -52.46 19.44 11.90
C THR A 242 -51.53 20.63 12.17
N SER A 243 -50.23 20.45 11.97
CA SER A 243 -49.36 21.55 11.53
C SER A 243 -48.13 20.97 10.83
N GLU A 244 -48.04 21.25 9.54
CA GLU A 244 -46.95 20.88 8.64
C GLU A 244 -45.59 21.42 9.10
N ASN A 245 -44.51 20.67 8.86
CA ASN A 245 -43.66 21.02 7.73
C ASN A 245 -42.70 19.91 7.28
N LYS A 246 -42.63 19.81 5.95
CA LYS A 246 -41.70 19.03 5.14
C LYS A 246 -40.26 19.40 5.46
N GLU A 247 -39.39 18.40 5.61
CA GLU A 247 -38.03 18.44 5.06
C GLU A 247 -37.46 17.00 4.94
N ASN A 248 -36.55 16.85 3.98
CA ASN A 248 -36.18 15.65 3.24
C ASN A 248 -35.78 14.39 4.04
N PRO A 249 -35.91 13.19 3.43
CA PRO A 249 -35.38 11.95 3.97
C PRO A 249 -33.92 11.77 3.52
N GLU A 250 -32.97 12.28 4.29
CA GLU A 250 -31.57 11.83 4.17
C GLU A 250 -30.95 11.54 5.53
N ASN A 251 -30.58 10.27 5.69
CA ASN A 251 -29.54 9.73 6.56
C ASN A 251 -29.60 10.05 8.06
N GLY A 252 -30.19 9.13 8.80
CA GLY A 252 -29.96 8.98 10.22
C GLY A 252 -31.07 8.19 10.88
N SER A 253 -30.78 6.97 11.31
CA SER A 253 -31.63 6.14 12.18
C SER A 253 -31.71 6.71 13.60
N GLY A 254 -32.01 8.01 13.70
CA GLY A 254 -32.40 8.67 14.93
C GLY A 254 -33.75 8.14 15.34
N SER A 255 -33.77 7.20 16.27
CA SER A 255 -34.96 6.91 17.07
C SER A 255 -35.37 8.24 17.71
N LYS A 256 -36.40 8.87 17.11
CA LYS A 256 -36.92 10.17 17.54
C LYS A 256 -37.11 10.12 19.05
N VAL A 257 -36.48 11.05 19.77
CA VAL A 257 -36.68 11.23 21.21
C VAL A 257 -38.19 11.23 21.45
N PRO A 258 -38.74 10.32 22.26
CA PRO A 258 -40.18 10.27 22.47
C PRO A 258 -40.59 11.55 23.17
N ASP A 259 -41.38 12.35 22.44
CA ASP A 259 -41.76 13.70 22.82
C ASP A 259 -42.30 13.76 24.25
N LYS A 260 -41.88 14.78 25.00
CA LYS A 260 -42.15 14.89 26.45
C LYS A 260 -43.65 15.08 26.77
N ASN A 261 -44.46 15.45 25.77
CA ASN A 261 -45.84 15.88 25.94
C ASN A 261 -46.86 15.17 25.03
N LEU A 262 -46.55 13.98 24.50
CA LEU A 262 -47.58 13.18 23.81
C LEU A 262 -48.53 12.59 24.84
N ASP A 263 -49.74 13.16 24.92
CA ASP A 263 -50.82 12.61 25.73
C ASP A 263 -51.36 11.37 25.01
N TYR A 264 -51.03 10.20 25.55
CA TYR A 264 -51.42 8.93 24.95
C TYR A 264 -52.87 8.60 25.34
N ALA A 265 -53.73 8.36 24.35
CA ALA A 265 -55.07 7.87 24.60
C ALA A 265 -55.03 6.41 25.08
N ARG A 266 -55.90 6.03 26.02
CA ARG A 266 -55.97 4.64 26.51
C ARG A 266 -56.54 3.74 25.42
N ASN A 267 -55.98 2.54 25.28
CA ASN A 267 -56.55 1.55 24.35
C ASN A 267 -57.89 1.01 24.92
N PRO A 268 -59.04 1.28 24.28
CA PRO A 268 -60.35 0.99 24.85
C PRO A 268 -60.62 -0.53 25.00
N LYS A 269 -60.03 -1.37 24.13
CA LYS A 269 -60.15 -2.83 24.22
C LYS A 269 -59.41 -3.38 25.44
N VAL A 270 -58.22 -2.84 25.71
CA VAL A 270 -57.39 -3.25 26.84
C VAL A 270 -57.91 -2.67 28.14
N GLU A 271 -58.40 -1.42 28.12
CA GLU A 271 -59.04 -0.78 29.26
C GLU A 271 -60.26 -1.57 29.74
N LYS A 272 -61.13 -2.02 28.82
CA LYS A 272 -62.29 -2.86 29.17
C LYS A 272 -61.86 -4.19 29.82
N ALA A 273 -60.78 -4.81 29.31
CA ALA A 273 -60.24 -6.04 29.86
C ALA A 273 -59.61 -5.83 31.26
N VAL A 274 -58.90 -4.72 31.46
CA VAL A 274 -58.32 -4.34 32.76
C VAL A 274 -59.44 -4.04 33.77
N LYS A 275 -60.45 -3.24 33.40
CA LYS A 275 -61.62 -2.95 34.23
C LYS A 275 -62.31 -4.23 34.70
N SER A 276 -62.54 -5.18 33.78
CA SER A 276 -63.17 -6.47 34.09
C SER A 276 -62.32 -7.33 35.04
N LYS A 277 -61.01 -7.45 34.79
CA LYS A 277 -60.10 -8.26 35.63
C LYS A 277 -59.85 -7.65 37.00
N CYS A 278 -59.71 -6.33 37.10
CA CYS A 278 -59.56 -5.63 38.38
C CYS A 278 -60.86 -5.74 39.19
N ALA A 279 -62.02 -5.57 38.55
CA ALA A 279 -63.31 -5.70 39.22
C ALA A 279 -63.52 -7.12 39.76
N SER A 280 -63.22 -8.15 38.97
CA SER A 280 -63.35 -9.54 39.42
C SER A 280 -62.35 -9.87 40.52
N ALA A 281 -61.08 -9.46 40.41
CA ALA A 281 -60.07 -9.70 41.45
C ALA A 281 -60.45 -9.05 42.78
N VAL A 282 -60.86 -7.77 42.75
CA VAL A 282 -61.30 -7.04 43.94
C VAL A 282 -62.55 -7.71 44.52
N PHE A 283 -63.53 -8.06 43.69
CA PHE A 283 -64.73 -8.78 44.12
C PHE A 283 -64.39 -10.10 44.82
N PHE A 284 -63.55 -10.95 44.23
CA PHE A 284 -63.15 -12.22 44.84
C PHE A 284 -62.37 -12.04 46.15
N ILE A 285 -61.52 -11.02 46.26
CA ILE A 285 -60.80 -10.72 47.51
C ILE A 285 -61.79 -10.29 48.60
N PHE A 286 -62.71 -9.37 48.29
CA PHE A 286 -63.71 -8.92 49.26
C PHE A 286 -64.69 -10.03 49.65
N GLU A 287 -65.17 -10.84 48.69
CA GLU A 287 -66.00 -12.00 48.99
C GLU A 287 -65.25 -13.04 49.82
N ALA A 288 -63.98 -13.31 49.54
CA ALA A 288 -63.17 -14.21 50.36
C ALA A 288 -63.02 -13.69 51.80
N ILE A 289 -62.85 -12.37 51.99
CA ILE A 289 -62.81 -11.74 53.32
C ILE A 289 -64.17 -11.87 54.03
N ILE A 290 -65.28 -11.60 53.33
CA ILE A 290 -66.64 -11.69 53.88
C ILE A 290 -66.96 -13.13 54.28
N VAL A 291 -66.65 -14.12 53.43
CA VAL A 291 -66.82 -15.55 53.71
C VAL A 291 -65.94 -15.99 54.87
N PHE A 292 -64.69 -15.53 54.93
CA PHE A 292 -63.78 -15.84 56.05
C PHE A 292 -64.30 -15.28 57.38
N LEU A 293 -64.74 -14.01 57.40
CA LEU A 293 -65.32 -13.39 58.59
C LEU A 293 -66.61 -14.08 59.04
N TRP A 294 -67.44 -14.54 58.10
CA TRP A 294 -68.65 -15.30 58.40
C TRP A 294 -68.34 -16.67 59.00
N LEU A 295 -67.43 -17.44 58.40
CA LEU A 295 -67.09 -18.80 58.84
C LEU A 295 -66.32 -18.84 60.17
N PHE A 296 -65.40 -17.90 60.41
CA PHE A 296 -64.48 -17.97 61.55
C PHE A 296 -64.87 -17.11 62.74
N ALA A 297 -65.50 -15.96 62.52
CA ALA A 297 -65.77 -15.03 63.62
C ALA A 297 -67.17 -15.26 64.26
N GLY A 298 -68.10 -15.93 63.55
CA GLY A 298 -69.47 -16.15 64.05
C GLY A 298 -70.26 -14.86 64.32
N VAL A 299 -69.74 -13.70 63.89
CA VAL A 299 -70.19 -12.36 64.31
C VAL A 299 -71.50 -11.95 63.64
N PHE A 300 -71.92 -12.58 62.55
CA PHE A 300 -72.99 -12.07 61.70
C PHE A 300 -74.05 -13.11 61.34
N SER A 301 -75.32 -12.71 61.44
CA SER A 301 -76.44 -13.49 60.89
C SER A 301 -76.34 -13.59 59.37
N PHE A 302 -76.93 -14.63 58.77
CA PHE A 302 -76.97 -14.81 57.31
C PHE A 302 -77.48 -13.57 56.56
N ALA A 303 -78.39 -12.81 57.17
CA ALA A 303 -78.91 -11.57 56.62
C ALA A 303 -77.81 -10.49 56.43
N ILE A 304 -76.88 -10.36 57.38
CA ILE A 304 -75.81 -9.36 57.30
C ILE A 304 -74.75 -9.79 56.26
N PHE A 305 -74.47 -11.10 56.15
CA PHE A 305 -73.65 -11.66 55.07
C PHE A 305 -74.26 -11.35 53.69
N ALA A 306 -75.55 -11.66 53.48
CA ALA A 306 -76.23 -11.42 52.22
C ALA A 306 -76.24 -9.92 51.84
N VAL A 307 -76.44 -9.04 52.82
CA VAL A 307 -76.40 -7.58 52.61
C VAL A 307 -74.98 -7.12 52.26
N ALA A 308 -73.93 -7.62 52.92
CA ALA A 308 -72.54 -7.26 52.62
C ALA A 308 -72.08 -7.73 51.23
N SER A 309 -72.44 -8.96 50.81
CA SER A 309 -72.19 -9.45 49.45
C SER A 309 -72.96 -8.65 48.40
N LEU A 310 -74.22 -8.24 48.69
CA LEU A 310 -75.00 -7.39 47.79
C LEU A 310 -74.38 -5.99 47.63
N ILE A 311 -73.90 -5.39 48.73
CA ILE A 311 -73.18 -4.11 48.68
C ILE A 311 -71.91 -4.24 47.84
N THR A 312 -71.16 -5.34 48.03
CA THR A 312 -69.94 -5.60 47.26
C THR A 312 -70.24 -5.75 45.76
N LEU A 313 -71.35 -6.42 45.42
CA LEU A 313 -71.84 -6.56 44.04
C LEU A 313 -72.21 -5.20 43.43
N CYS A 314 -72.89 -4.32 44.18
CA CYS A 314 -73.24 -2.97 43.72
C CYS A 314 -72.01 -2.07 43.51
N LEU A 315 -70.91 -2.31 44.23
CA LEU A 315 -69.68 -1.52 44.12
C LEU A 315 -68.71 -2.01 43.02
N ILE A 316 -69.00 -3.13 42.34
CA ILE A 316 -68.19 -3.66 41.22
C ILE A 316 -67.85 -2.59 40.16
N PRO A 317 -68.80 -1.75 39.68
CA PRO A 317 -68.48 -0.72 38.70
C PRO A 317 -67.47 0.31 39.22
N ALA A 318 -67.58 0.71 40.49
CA ALA A 318 -66.67 1.64 41.13
C ALA A 318 -65.25 1.06 41.26
N TYR A 319 -65.14 -0.20 41.70
CA TYR A 319 -63.85 -0.92 41.77
C TYR A 319 -63.22 -1.10 40.38
N SER A 320 -64.04 -1.32 39.35
CA SER A 320 -63.56 -1.45 37.98
C SER A 320 -62.87 -0.17 37.49
N VAL A 321 -63.47 1.00 37.76
CA VAL A 321 -62.95 2.30 37.33
C VAL A 321 -61.71 2.66 38.13
N ALA A 322 -61.75 2.53 39.46
CA ALA A 322 -60.62 2.83 40.33
C ALA A 322 -59.41 1.93 40.04
N GLY A 323 -59.64 0.62 39.81
CA GLY A 323 -58.58 -0.32 39.46
C GLY A 323 -57.93 -0.03 38.11
N ALA A 324 -58.72 0.38 37.11
CA ALA A 324 -58.20 0.79 35.81
C ALA A 324 -57.39 2.08 35.89
N GLU A 325 -57.87 3.10 36.62
CA GLU A 325 -57.11 4.33 36.88
C GLU A 325 -55.74 4.03 37.53
N LEU A 326 -55.74 3.21 38.58
CA LEU A 326 -54.51 2.79 39.25
C LEU A 326 -53.56 2.05 38.31
N PHE A 327 -54.08 1.13 37.48
CA PHE A 327 -53.28 0.39 36.50
C PHE A 327 -52.62 1.31 35.47
N TYR A 328 -53.38 2.24 34.88
CA TYR A 328 -52.86 3.18 33.90
C TYR A 328 -51.91 4.20 34.54
N PHE A 329 -52.13 4.60 35.80
CA PHE A 329 -51.21 5.44 36.56
C PHE A 329 -49.85 4.75 36.77
N ILE A 330 -49.84 3.50 37.23
CA ILE A 330 -48.61 2.72 37.41
C ILE A 330 -47.89 2.50 36.06
N THR A 331 -48.65 2.19 35.01
CA THR A 331 -48.09 2.00 33.66
C THR A 331 -47.47 3.30 33.11
N ARG A 332 -48.08 4.46 33.40
CA ARG A 332 -47.54 5.78 33.04
C ARG A 332 -46.27 6.10 33.81
N LEU A 333 -46.22 5.79 35.12
CA LEU A 333 -45.00 5.92 35.92
C LEU A 333 -43.85 5.07 35.36
N GLN A 334 -44.12 3.81 35.01
CA GLN A 334 -43.12 2.94 34.39
C GLN A 334 -42.63 3.49 33.03
N LEU A 335 -43.54 4.06 32.23
CA LEU A 335 -43.20 4.69 30.97
C LEU A 335 -42.31 5.92 31.16
N ASP A 336 -42.64 6.78 32.12
CA ASP A 336 -41.86 7.99 32.43
C ASP A 336 -40.48 7.65 33.00
N GLU A 337 -40.37 6.61 33.82
CA GLU A 337 -39.10 6.09 34.31
C GLU A 337 -38.23 5.56 33.16
N LEU A 338 -38.79 4.73 32.27
CA LEU A 338 -38.10 4.24 31.08
C LEU A 338 -37.68 5.38 30.14
N LYS A 339 -38.52 6.40 29.96
CA LYS A 339 -38.18 7.59 29.15
C LYS A 339 -37.02 8.37 29.79
N ARG A 340 -37.00 8.56 31.12
CA ARG A 340 -35.88 9.20 31.81
C ARG A 340 -34.58 8.40 31.67
N ASP A 341 -34.64 7.09 31.81
CA ASP A 341 -33.48 6.22 31.62
C ASP A 341 -33.01 6.21 30.16
N TYR A 342 -33.92 6.24 29.20
CA TYR A 342 -33.60 6.42 27.78
C TYR A 342 -32.82 7.73 27.57
N SER A 343 -33.33 8.87 28.06
CA SER A 343 -32.64 10.16 27.94
C SER A 343 -31.27 10.19 28.62
N ARG A 344 -31.10 9.50 29.74
CA ARG A 344 -29.79 9.37 30.41
C ARG A 344 -28.80 8.58 29.58
N VAL A 345 -29.23 7.48 28.95
CA VAL A 345 -28.37 6.67 28.07
C VAL A 345 -28.06 7.43 26.77
N ASP A 346 -29.04 8.16 26.23
CA ASP A 346 -28.88 8.98 25.03
C ASP A 346 -27.86 10.10 25.25
N LEU A 347 -27.97 10.84 26.38
CA LEU A 347 -26.99 11.87 26.76
C LEU A 347 -25.58 11.29 26.92
N LYS A 348 -25.45 10.08 27.48
CA LYS A 348 -24.15 9.40 27.59
C LYS A 348 -23.57 9.03 26.24
N LEU A 349 -24.40 8.62 25.28
CA LEU A 349 -23.99 8.34 23.91
C LEU A 349 -23.56 9.63 23.20
N ASP A 350 -24.34 10.71 23.34
CA ASP A 350 -24.00 12.00 22.74
C ASP A 350 -22.68 12.56 23.26
N LEU A 351 -22.47 12.49 24.57
CA LEU A 351 -21.20 12.86 25.19
C LEU A 351 -20.05 11.94 24.74
N SER A 352 -20.33 10.72 24.30
CA SER A 352 -19.34 9.73 23.86
C SER A 352 -19.23 9.61 22.32
N ASN A 353 -19.88 10.48 21.55
CA ASN A 353 -19.89 10.39 20.08
C ASN A 353 -18.49 10.53 19.45
N HIS A 354 -17.53 11.15 20.15
CA HIS A 354 -16.14 11.26 19.72
C HIS A 354 -15.30 10.00 19.99
N LEU A 355 -15.79 9.12 20.87
CA LEU A 355 -15.05 7.96 21.38
C LEU A 355 -14.68 6.93 20.29
N PRO A 356 -15.53 6.64 19.27
CA PRO A 356 -15.15 5.81 18.14
C PRO A 356 -14.00 6.39 17.31
N GLY A 357 -14.06 7.69 16.99
CA GLY A 357 -13.02 8.36 16.20
C GLY A 357 -11.69 8.46 16.95
N GLU A 358 -11.72 8.78 18.25
CA GLU A 358 -10.51 8.78 19.08
C GLU A 358 -9.92 7.39 19.29
N ALA A 359 -10.76 6.37 19.49
CA ALA A 359 -10.32 4.99 19.63
C ALA A 359 -9.64 4.51 18.35
N GLU A 360 -10.20 4.88 17.19
CA GLU A 360 -9.63 4.56 15.88
C GLU A 360 -8.28 5.26 15.67
N MET A 361 -8.19 6.58 15.91
CA MET A 361 -6.93 7.31 15.77
C MET A 361 -5.84 6.76 16.69
N LYS A 362 -6.14 6.53 17.97
CA LYS A 362 -5.17 6.01 18.94
C LYS A 362 -4.70 4.59 18.57
N ALA A 363 -5.60 3.74 18.07
CA ALA A 363 -5.24 2.41 17.59
C ALA A 363 -4.36 2.51 16.34
N ARG A 364 -4.78 3.28 15.32
CA ARG A 364 -4.00 3.46 14.07
C ARG A 364 -2.60 4.01 14.35
N ASP A 365 -2.46 4.99 15.24
CA ASP A 365 -1.16 5.56 15.60
C ASP A 365 -0.25 4.57 16.34
N LYS A 366 -0.82 3.76 17.24
CA LYS A 366 -0.06 2.72 17.97
C LYS A 366 0.50 1.67 17.01
N TYR A 367 -0.36 1.11 16.17
CA TYR A 367 0.02 -0.01 15.29
C TYR A 367 0.86 0.46 14.09
N SER A 368 0.66 1.68 13.59
CA SER A 368 1.57 2.25 12.59
C SER A 368 2.97 2.50 13.15
N LYS A 369 3.11 2.94 14.42
CA LYS A 369 4.43 3.05 15.07
C LYS A 369 5.13 1.70 15.24
N GLN A 370 4.38 0.63 15.52
CA GLN A 370 4.96 -0.72 15.59
C GLN A 370 5.48 -1.20 14.23
N ILE A 371 4.69 -1.02 13.17
CA ILE A 371 5.12 -1.33 11.79
C ILE A 371 6.34 -0.48 11.39
N ALA A 372 6.34 0.81 11.72
CA ALA A 372 7.47 1.71 11.46
C ALA A 372 8.75 1.22 12.17
N GLY A 373 8.63 0.79 13.43
CA GLY A 373 9.75 0.26 14.21
C GLY A 373 10.30 -1.07 13.70
N GLU A 374 9.43 -2.01 13.32
CA GLU A 374 9.84 -3.34 12.82
C GLU A 374 10.57 -3.27 11.48
N PHE A 375 10.11 -2.40 10.57
CA PHE A 375 10.65 -2.31 9.22
C PHE A 375 11.61 -1.14 8.99
N GLY A 376 11.81 -0.27 10.00
CA GLY A 376 12.67 0.91 9.89
C GLY A 376 12.18 1.94 8.86
N ILE A 377 10.86 2.09 8.72
CA ILE A 377 10.22 2.92 7.70
C ILE A 377 9.60 4.18 8.27
N SER A 378 9.26 5.14 7.39
CA SER A 378 8.57 6.36 7.82
C SER A 378 7.20 6.05 8.41
N GLN A 379 6.74 6.90 9.33
CA GLN A 379 5.42 6.72 9.94
C GLN A 379 4.28 6.87 8.92
N ILE A 380 4.50 7.62 7.84
CA ILE A 380 3.54 7.78 6.73
C ILE A 380 3.41 6.46 5.97
N ASP A 381 4.54 5.84 5.61
CA ASP A 381 4.53 4.56 4.89
C ASP A 381 3.96 3.43 5.74
N ALA A 382 4.30 3.40 7.03
CA ALA A 382 3.74 2.44 7.97
C ALA A 382 2.22 2.57 8.11
N ARG A 383 1.68 3.80 8.08
CA ARG A 383 0.25 4.05 8.10
C ARG A 383 -0.42 3.59 6.79
N ASN A 384 0.19 3.86 5.65
CA ASN A 384 -0.31 3.38 4.34
C ASN A 384 -0.34 1.84 4.28
N ILE A 385 0.69 1.18 4.82
CA ILE A 385 0.76 -0.28 4.93
C ILE A 385 -0.34 -0.81 5.86
N LEU A 386 -0.55 -0.19 7.03
CA LEU A 386 -1.59 -0.57 7.97
C LEU A 386 -2.99 -0.42 7.34
N GLU A 387 -3.27 0.69 6.67
CA GLU A 387 -4.54 0.93 5.99
C GLU A 387 -4.78 -0.09 4.88
N ALA A 388 -3.78 -0.33 4.03
CA ALA A 388 -3.84 -1.37 3.01
C ALA A 388 -4.11 -2.76 3.61
N ALA A 389 -3.48 -3.08 4.75
CA ALA A 389 -3.71 -4.34 5.46
C ALA A 389 -5.14 -4.45 6.02
N LEU A 390 -5.67 -3.38 6.61
CA LEU A 390 -7.03 -3.35 7.17
C LEU A 390 -8.10 -3.53 6.08
N PHE A 391 -7.88 -2.95 4.89
CA PHE A 391 -8.80 -3.06 3.75
C PHE A 391 -8.49 -4.25 2.82
N SER A 392 -7.48 -5.07 3.13
CA SER A 392 -7.03 -6.18 2.27
C SER A 392 -6.64 -5.72 0.84
N ASP A 393 -6.12 -4.51 0.70
CA ASP A 393 -5.66 -3.92 -0.57
C ASP A 393 -4.19 -4.28 -0.83
N TYR A 394 -3.99 -5.46 -1.42
CA TYR A 394 -2.66 -6.01 -1.67
C TYR A 394 -1.84 -5.20 -2.70
N GLU A 395 -2.49 -4.53 -3.64
CA GLU A 395 -1.79 -3.75 -4.66
C GLU A 395 -1.21 -2.45 -4.07
N LYS A 396 -1.95 -1.77 -3.18
CA LYS A 396 -1.38 -0.62 -2.44
C LYS A 396 -0.24 -1.02 -1.52
N MET A 397 -0.36 -2.17 -0.84
CA MET A 397 0.72 -2.71 -0.01
C MET A 397 1.97 -2.98 -0.84
N LYS A 398 1.81 -3.63 -2.01
CA LYS A 398 2.90 -3.91 -2.95
C LYS A 398 3.54 -2.65 -3.51
N ALA A 399 2.74 -1.63 -3.84
CA ALA A 399 3.26 -0.34 -4.31
C ALA A 399 4.14 0.34 -3.25
N THR A 400 3.71 0.31 -1.99
CA THR A 400 4.46 0.88 -0.86
C THR A 400 5.72 0.07 -0.55
N VAL A 401 5.67 -1.26 -0.63
CA VAL A 401 6.85 -2.10 -0.47
C VAL A 401 7.88 -1.89 -1.59
N ARG A 402 7.42 -1.70 -2.84
CA ARG A 402 8.33 -1.37 -3.96
C ARG A 402 9.12 -0.10 -3.74
N THR A 403 8.53 0.93 -3.15
CA THR A 403 9.25 2.18 -2.84
C THR A 403 10.28 2.00 -1.74
N LEU A 404 10.09 1.04 -0.83
CA LEU A 404 11.04 0.74 0.25
C LEU A 404 12.26 -0.08 -0.19
N CYS A 405 12.14 -0.81 -1.31
CA CYS A 405 13.23 -1.64 -1.85
C CYS A 405 14.06 -0.94 -2.94
N LYS A 406 13.77 0.33 -3.26
CA LYS A 406 14.63 1.17 -4.10
C LYS A 406 15.86 1.59 -3.30
#